data_AF-E8UTB6-F1
#
_entry.id   AF-E8UTB6-F1
#
_cell.length_a   1.000
_cell.length_b   1.000
_cell.length_c   1.000
_cell.angle_alpha   90.00
_cell.angle_beta   90.00
_cell.angle_gamma   90.00
#
_symmetry.space_group_name_H-M   'P 1'
#
loop_
_entity.id
_entity.type
_entity.pdbx_description
1 polymer ?
#
loop_
_entity_poly.entity_id
_entity_poly.type
_entity_poly.pdbx_seq_one_letter_code
_entity_poly.pdbx_strand_id
1 'polypeptide(L)' 'MLTPLKAIRKKCLECSNYQYKEVELCPIKDCPLYPYRLGKRPSTIKGNAKKHEIAEDELSITEVIDLLE' A
#
# COMPACT_ATOMS: atom_id res chain seq x y z
N MET A 1 3.87 -1.70 -10.60
CA MET A 1 4.18 -2.55 -9.43
C MET A 1 3.83 -1.87 -8.11
N LEU A 2 3.26 -2.58 -7.12
CA LEU A 2 3.06 -2.00 -5.77
C LEU A 2 4.33 -2.13 -4.94
N THR A 3 4.70 -1.05 -4.25
CA THR A 3 5.71 -1.15 -3.19
C THR A 3 5.15 -1.96 -2.01
N PRO A 4 5.99 -2.62 -1.20
CA PRO A 4 5.52 -3.40 -0.06
C PRO A 4 4.61 -2.61 0.89
N LEU A 5 4.92 -1.34 1.16
CA LEU A 5 4.08 -0.48 1.99
C LEU A 5 2.70 -0.20 1.38
N LYS A 6 2.62 -0.01 0.05
CA LYS A 6 1.34 0.15 -0.66
C LYS A 6 0.52 -1.15 -0.61
N ALA A 7 1.17 -2.30 -0.76
CA ALA A 7 0.52 -3.62 -0.66
C ALA A 7 -0.05 -3.88 0.75
N ILE A 8 0.73 -3.59 1.80
CA ILE A 8 0.27 -3.71 3.20
C ILE A 8 -0.94 -2.81 3.45
N ARG A 9 -0.90 -1.55 3.00
CA ARG A 9 -2.02 -0.62 3.16
C ARG A 9 -3.28 -1.12 2.44
N LYS A 10 -3.15 -1.65 1.22
CA LYS A 10 -4.28 -2.26 0.49
C LYS A 10 -4.86 -3.43 1.28
N LYS A 11 -4.01 -4.29 1.87
CA LYS A 11 -4.46 -5.40 2.71
C LYS A 11 -5.22 -4.94 3.96
N CYS A 12 -4.76 -3.87 4.61
CA CYS A 12 -5.46 -3.30 5.77
C CYS A 12 -6.84 -2.72 5.38
N LEU A 13 -6.94 -2.09 4.21
CA LEU A 13 -8.23 -1.62 3.68
C LEU A 13 -9.17 -2.80 3.40
N GLU A 14 -8.71 -3.84 2.71
CA GLU A 14 -9.49 -5.06 2.49
C GLU A 14 -9.98 -5.69 3.80
N CYS A 15 -9.10 -5.80 4.80
CA CYS A 15 -9.44 -6.31 6.12
C CYS A 15 -10.50 -5.47 6.85
N SER A 16 -10.53 -4.16 6.59
CA SER A 16 -11.43 -3.20 7.23
C SER A 16 -12.63 -2.84 6.35
N ASN A 17 -12.96 -3.68 5.36
CA ASN A 17 -14.02 -3.44 4.38
C ASN A 17 -13.93 -2.05 3.72
N TYR A 18 -12.70 -1.66 3.35
CA TYR A 18 -12.30 -0.38 2.75
C TYR A 18 -12.63 0.86 3.58
N GLN A 19 -12.88 0.72 4.89
CA GLN A 19 -13.10 1.84 5.80
C GLN A 19 -11.76 2.39 6.31
N TYR A 20 -11.41 3.61 5.88
CA TYR A 20 -10.17 4.27 6.28
C TYR A 20 -10.07 4.49 7.80
N LYS A 21 -11.17 4.89 8.43
CA LYS A 21 -11.22 5.14 9.88
C LYS A 21 -10.98 3.86 10.70
N GLU A 22 -11.48 2.73 10.22
CA GLU A 22 -11.27 1.42 10.86
C GLU A 22 -9.81 0.99 10.80
N VAL A 23 -9.10 1.27 9.71
CA VAL A 23 -7.65 1.04 9.63
C VAL A 23 -6.90 1.91 10.65
N GLU A 24 -7.30 3.18 10.79
CA GLU A 24 -6.69 4.11 11.74
C GLU A 24 -6.92 3.70 13.19
N LEU A 25 -8.18 3.37 13.53
CA LEU A 25 -8.67 3.01 14.85
C LEU A 25 -8.59 1.50 15.15
N CYS A 26 -7.94 0.72 14.29
CA CYS A 26 -7.88 -0.75 14.40
C CYS A 26 -7.51 -1.19 15.83
N PRO A 27 -8.36 -2.00 16.50
CA PRO A 27 -8.13 -2.40 17.89
C PRO A 27 -7.04 -3.47 18.04
N ILE A 28 -6.69 -4.17 16.96
CA ILE A 28 -5.76 -5.31 16.97
C ILE A 28 -4.30 -4.80 16.91
N LYS A 29 -3.79 -4.35 18.06
CA LYS A 29 -2.43 -3.80 18.18
C LYS A 29 -1.33 -4.85 17.97
N ASP A 30 -1.63 -6.11 18.24
CA ASP A 30 -0.69 -7.25 18.09
C ASP A 30 -0.58 -7.76 16.65
N CYS A 31 -1.31 -7.15 15.70
CA CYS A 31 -1.21 -7.51 14.30
C CYS A 31 0.20 -7.17 13.76
N PRO A 32 0.90 -8.10 13.07
CA PRO A 32 2.23 -7.83 12.54
C PRO A 32 2.27 -6.69 11.50
N LEU A 33 1.12 -6.39 10.87
CA LEU A 33 0.98 -5.27 9.94
C LEU A 33 0.65 -3.94 10.62
N TYR A 34 0.28 -3.94 11.91
CA TYR A 34 -0.18 -2.76 12.64
C TYR A 34 0.79 -1.55 12.56
N PRO A 35 2.12 -1.72 12.65
CA PRO A 35 3.07 -0.61 12.51
C PRO A 35 3.08 0.04 11.11
N TYR A 36 2.64 -0.70 10.10
CA TYR A 36 2.70 -0.32 8.68
C TYR A 36 1.33 -0.01 8.06
N ARG A 37 0.23 -0.20 8.81
CA ARG A 37 -1.16 -0.10 8.32
C ARG A 37 -1.50 1.24 7.64
N LEU A 38 -0.79 2.29 8.00
CA LEU A 38 -0.95 3.64 7.43
C LEU A 38 -0.15 3.84 6.13
N GLY A 39 0.51 2.81 5.61
CA GLY A 39 1.36 2.90 4.41
C GLY A 39 2.63 3.73 4.62
N LYS A 40 3.02 3.94 5.88
CA LYS A 40 4.21 4.71 6.27
C LYS A 40 5.17 3.82 7.02
N ARG A 41 6.46 4.07 6.84
CA ARG A 41 7.50 3.44 7.65
C ARG A 41 7.44 4.05 9.07
N PRO A 42 7.39 3.24 10.13
CA PRO A 42 7.43 3.77 11.50
C PRO A 42 8.77 4.48 11.75
N SER A 43 8.70 5.67 12.35
CA SER A 43 9.86 6.54 12.63
C SER A 43 10.88 5.94 13.58
N THR A 44 10.48 4.95 14.37
CA THR A 44 11.36 4.19 15.27
C THR A 44 12.40 3.35 14.49
N ILE A 45 12.13 3.01 13.22
CA ILE A 45 13.05 2.21 12.41
C ILE A 45 13.96 3.16 11.62
N LYS A 46 15.15 3.48 12.19
CA LYS A 46 16.24 4.13 11.45
C LYS A 46 16.64 3.24 10.27
N GLY A 47 16.50 3.74 9.05
CA GLY A 47 16.90 3.02 7.85
C GLY A 47 17.91 3.81 7.03
N ASN A 48 18.95 3.14 6.54
CA ASN A 48 19.82 3.66 5.49
C ASN A 48 19.05 3.64 4.17
N ALA A 49 18.24 4.68 3.92
CA ALA A 49 17.51 4.82 2.67
C ALA A 49 18.50 5.11 1.53
N LYS A 50 18.75 4.14 0.65
CA LYS A 50 19.33 4.40 -0.67
C LYS A 50 18.18 4.77 -1.61
N LYS A 51 18.29 5.90 -2.31
CA LYS A 51 17.33 6.27 -3.36
C LYS A 51 17.44 5.23 -4.48
N HIS A 52 16.33 4.61 -4.84
CA HIS A 52 16.24 3.84 -6.07
C HIS A 52 15.39 4.66 -7.03
N GLU A 53 15.99 5.08 -8.14
CA GLU A 53 15.30 5.73 -9.25
C GLU A 53 14.32 4.73 -9.86
N ILE A 54 13.13 5.22 -10.22
CA ILE A 54 12.05 4.44 -10.81
C ILE A 54 12.13 4.69 -12.32
N ALA A 55 12.44 3.66 -13.11
CA ALA A 55 12.16 3.66 -14.53
C ALA A 55 10.66 3.38 -14.74
N GLU A 56 10.04 4.17 -15.60
CA GLU A 56 8.61 4.14 -15.88
C GLU A 56 8.27 2.92 -16.74
N ASP A 57 7.76 1.85 -16.13
CA ASP A 57 7.05 0.81 -16.85
C ASP A 57 5.63 1.31 -17.14
N GLU A 58 5.52 2.14 -18.19
CA GLU A 58 4.28 2.42 -18.90
C GLU A 58 3.85 1.14 -19.63
N LEU A 59 2.72 0.56 -19.24
CA LEU A 59 1.93 -0.23 -20.19
C LEU A 59 0.44 -0.08 -19.88
N SER A 60 -0.12 0.92 -20.56
CA SER A 60 -1.47 1.01 -21.13
C SER A 60 -2.55 0.06 -20.55
N ILE A 61 -3.27 0.52 -19.52
CA ILE A 61 -4.65 0.04 -19.25
C ILE A 61 -5.66 0.67 -20.24
N THR A 62 -5.22 1.60 -21.09
CA THR A 62 -6.08 2.25 -22.09
C THR A 62 -6.38 1.39 -23.32
N GLU A 63 -5.59 0.36 -23.64
CA GLU A 63 -5.79 -0.45 -24.86
C GLU A 63 -6.81 -1.58 -24.71
N VAL A 64 -7.31 -1.86 -23.49
CA VAL A 64 -8.31 -2.92 -23.26
C VAL A 64 -9.75 -2.41 -23.35
N ILE A 65 -9.97 -1.09 -23.38
CA ILE A 65 -11.31 -0.50 -23.38
C ILE A 65 -11.88 -0.33 -24.80
N ASP A 66 -11.04 -0.30 -25.84
CA ASP A 66 -11.47 -0.11 -27.24
C ASP A 66 -11.76 -1.42 -28.02
N LEU A 67 -11.91 -2.57 -27.35
CA LEU A 67 -12.27 -3.86 -27.98
C LEU A 67 -13.64 -4.42 -27.52
N LEU A 68 -14.55 -3.54 -27.11
CA LEU A 68 -15.98 -3.85 -26.93
C LEU A 68 -16.84 -2.87 -27.75
N GLU A 69 -16.53 -2.76 -29.04
CA GLU A 69 -17.55 -2.65 -30.10
C GLU A 69 -17.76 -4.03 -30.75
#